data_AF-A0A0F9YP05-F1
#
_entry.id   AF-A0A0F9YP05-F1
#
_cell.length_a   1.000
_cell.length_b   1.000
_cell.length_c   1.000
_cell.angle_alpha   90.00
_cell.angle_beta   90.00
_cell.angle_gamma   90.00
#
_symmetry.space_group_name_H-M   'P 1'
#
loop_
_entity.id
_entity.type
_entity.pdbx_description
1 polymer ?
#
loop_
_entity_poly.entity_id
_entity_poly.type
_entity_poly.pdbx_seq_one_letter_code
_entity_poly.pdbx_strand_id
1 'polypeptide(L)'
;MKSPEQQINSNQEIDPVESVEEKQSTIPPQYKGMLSEIVEELWQNPIYIDEVKNKSETERRQNALEEIKRTEQDREAQKEERLKQQYSGLSDEQKVKFPDAQKDATKILTECIQGKKEINDLSNDLSPEESFVLQKLKTSYENFKKDNPDKPFSFDFAKNIDKSVYNNLVQRLSFSVLENKGKIDDQEKANAIREELGIPKQKIQGDSLTTPEQNSQQNYGGLKDKDFEEFKVKNGETDIGVFWYEYGNAAAKKLKESGKLEWGKERIYFDIPLENMEELRDLAFELAKSEKIPIAFKHLDVQKTHQIDLKPESETTRFVANFASIEDAKRFYQALQHREEYKRIKSDRNLDYHGYNIDGVAHYASGYREKREPLKRIIETAQKNSDNTYSYYSADGSKQITITEEQYSNFVNQFNTMPDPEETWKKTNL
;
A
#
# COMPACT_ATOMS: atom_id res chain seq x y z
N MET A 1 47.56 62.18 -23.48
CA MET A 1 47.66 63.00 -22.25
C MET A 1 47.66 62.05 -21.06
N LYS A 2 48.66 62.21 -20.16
CA LYS A 2 48.77 61.91 -18.70
C LYS A 2 47.81 60.86 -18.09
N SER A 3 48.13 59.96 -17.15
CA SER A 3 49.32 59.53 -16.37
C SER A 3 48.76 58.41 -15.40
N PRO A 4 49.39 58.02 -14.27
CA PRO A 4 50.33 56.89 -14.07
C PRO A 4 49.88 55.86 -12.98
N GLU A 5 50.75 54.86 -12.71
CA GLU A 5 51.11 54.25 -11.38
C GLU A 5 49.99 53.83 -10.39
N GLN A 6 50.00 52.68 -9.68
CA GLN A 6 51.08 52.08 -8.90
C GLN A 6 50.62 50.72 -8.29
N GLN A 7 51.60 49.81 -8.17
CA GLN A 7 51.81 48.67 -7.25
C GLN A 7 50.77 48.29 -6.18
N ILE A 8 50.66 46.97 -5.89
CA ILE A 8 51.02 46.34 -4.60
C ILE A 8 51.10 44.81 -4.77
N ASN A 9 52.27 44.24 -4.45
CA ASN A 9 52.50 42.85 -4.09
C ASN A 9 52.14 42.70 -2.60
N SER A 10 51.40 41.68 -2.17
CA SER A 10 51.58 41.11 -0.83
C SER A 10 50.86 39.76 -0.67
N ASN A 11 51.66 38.73 -0.41
CA ASN A 11 51.40 37.50 0.34
C ASN A 11 49.95 37.25 0.81
N GLN A 12 49.36 36.16 0.32
CA GLN A 12 48.54 35.30 1.16
C GLN A 12 49.14 33.90 1.18
N GLU A 13 49.48 33.50 2.40
CA GLU A 13 49.91 32.18 2.82
C GLU A 13 48.93 31.12 2.31
N ILE A 14 49.47 30.11 1.63
CA ILE A 14 48.74 28.88 1.33
C ILE A 14 48.85 28.02 2.58
N ASP A 15 47.91 28.20 3.50
CA ASP A 15 47.62 27.17 4.49
C ASP A 15 47.12 25.93 3.72
N PRO A 16 47.67 24.72 3.97
CA PRO A 16 47.09 23.51 3.44
C PRO A 16 45.76 23.32 4.17
N VAL A 17 44.67 23.68 3.51
CA VAL A 17 43.35 23.16 3.89
C VAL A 17 43.47 21.66 3.74
N GLU A 18 43.69 20.99 4.86
CA GLU A 18 43.48 19.58 5.07
C GLU A 18 42.06 19.31 4.58
N SER A 19 41.96 18.85 3.33
CA SER A 19 40.72 18.36 2.77
C SER A 19 40.37 17.14 3.60
N VAL A 20 39.51 17.34 4.59
CA VAL A 20 38.71 16.27 5.16
C VAL A 20 37.92 15.73 3.98
N GLU A 21 38.46 14.70 3.32
CA GLU A 21 37.69 13.82 2.45
C GLU A 21 36.61 13.21 3.34
N GLU A 22 35.50 13.93 3.50
CA GLU A 22 34.22 13.29 3.74
C GLU A 22 34.10 12.26 2.64
N LYS A 23 34.30 10.97 2.99
CA LYS A 23 34.01 9.84 2.11
C LYS A 23 32.58 10.01 1.64
N GLN A 24 32.40 10.61 0.48
CA GLN A 24 31.11 10.70 -0.17
C GLN A 24 30.61 9.26 -0.29
N SER A 25 29.44 9.01 0.31
CA SER A 25 28.74 7.73 0.22
C SER A 25 28.84 7.19 -1.20
N THR A 26 29.50 6.04 -1.36
CA THR A 26 29.67 5.35 -2.65
C THR A 26 28.31 5.02 -3.28
N ILE A 27 27.30 4.86 -2.43
CA ILE A 27 25.91 4.57 -2.78
C ILE A 27 25.19 5.87 -3.19
N PRO A 28 24.67 5.94 -4.43
CA PRO A 28 23.82 7.05 -4.87
C PRO A 28 22.59 7.24 -3.96
N PRO A 29 22.16 8.48 -3.68
CA PRO A 29 21.06 8.76 -2.75
C PRO A 29 19.75 8.03 -3.07
N GLN A 30 19.45 7.80 -4.35
CA GLN A 30 18.24 7.11 -4.79
C GLN A 30 18.20 5.61 -4.42
N TYR A 31 19.35 5.00 -4.14
CA TYR A 31 19.45 3.59 -3.74
C TYR A 31 19.64 3.43 -2.22
N LYS A 32 19.69 4.53 -1.48
CA LYS A 32 19.91 4.51 -0.03
C LYS A 32 18.72 3.86 0.67
N GLY A 33 19.00 2.78 1.42
CA GLY A 33 17.98 2.04 2.18
C GLY A 33 17.15 1.05 1.36
N MET A 34 17.43 0.91 0.06
CA MET A 34 16.86 -0.16 -0.77
C MET A 34 17.62 -1.47 -0.56
N LEU A 35 16.94 -2.58 -0.84
CA LEU A 35 17.55 -3.90 -0.76
C LEU A 35 18.56 -4.12 -1.88
N SER A 36 19.67 -4.80 -1.60
CA SER A 36 20.76 -5.07 -2.51
C SER A 36 20.29 -5.80 -3.76
N GLU A 37 19.33 -6.72 -3.62
CA GLU A 37 18.70 -7.41 -4.76
C GLU A 37 17.94 -6.43 -5.67
N ILE A 38 17.20 -5.49 -5.08
CA ILE A 38 16.46 -4.46 -5.83
C ILE A 38 17.44 -3.48 -6.50
N VAL A 39 18.50 -3.07 -5.79
CA VAL A 39 19.50 -2.15 -6.34
C VAL A 39 20.31 -2.81 -7.46
N GLU A 40 20.63 -4.10 -7.33
CA GLU A 40 21.32 -4.87 -8.37
C GLU A 40 20.48 -4.94 -9.66
N GLU A 41 19.16 -5.05 -9.57
CA GLU A 41 18.25 -5.02 -10.71
C GLU A 41 18.08 -3.61 -11.31
N LEU A 42 17.89 -2.59 -10.48
CA LEU A 42 17.56 -1.23 -10.92
C LEU A 42 18.77 -0.41 -11.38
N TRP A 43 19.94 -0.61 -10.77
CA TRP A 43 21.13 0.16 -11.12
C TRP A 43 21.76 -0.43 -12.38
N GLN A 44 21.52 0.21 -13.53
CA GLN A 44 22.17 -0.11 -14.79
C GLN A 44 23.21 0.96 -15.13
N ASN A 45 24.45 0.53 -15.39
CA ASN A 45 25.50 1.47 -15.77
C ASN A 45 25.33 1.88 -17.25
N PRO A 46 25.38 3.18 -17.57
CA PRO A 46 25.48 3.62 -18.96
C PRO A 46 26.80 3.13 -19.57
N ILE A 47 26.76 2.77 -20.86
CA ILE A 47 27.94 2.34 -21.61
C ILE A 47 28.63 3.57 -22.19
N TYR A 48 29.83 3.87 -21.72
CA TYR A 48 30.68 4.94 -22.23
C TYR A 48 31.56 4.44 -23.37
N ILE A 49 31.97 5.37 -24.25
CA ILE A 49 32.99 5.11 -25.30
C ILE A 49 34.37 4.83 -24.67
N ASP A 50 34.61 5.38 -23.47
CA ASP A 50 35.83 5.19 -22.71
C ASP A 50 35.76 3.89 -21.86
N GLU A 51 36.59 2.90 -22.22
CA GLU A 51 36.70 1.63 -21.52
C GLU A 51 37.17 1.77 -20.07
N VAL A 52 38.05 2.74 -19.78
CA VAL A 52 38.52 3.01 -18.42
C VAL A 52 37.38 3.53 -17.57
N LYS A 53 36.52 4.37 -18.14
CA LYS A 53 35.31 4.87 -17.47
C LYS A 53 34.28 3.77 -17.23
N ASN A 54 34.05 2.87 -18.19
CA ASN A 54 33.19 1.70 -18.01
C ASN A 54 33.67 0.81 -16.86
N LYS A 55 34.97 0.56 -16.78
CA LYS A 55 35.57 -0.24 -15.71
C LYS A 55 35.41 0.44 -14.35
N SER A 56 35.70 1.74 -14.26
CA SER A 56 35.56 2.55 -13.04
C SER A 56 34.11 2.57 -12.51
N GLU A 57 33.12 2.79 -13.38
CA GLU A 57 31.70 2.80 -12.97
C GLU A 57 31.20 1.40 -12.58
N THR A 58 31.75 0.35 -13.19
CA THR A 58 31.45 -1.04 -12.81
C THR A 58 32.01 -1.37 -11.42
N GLU A 59 33.26 -0.99 -11.16
CA GLU A 59 33.90 -1.15 -9.84
C GLU A 59 33.17 -0.32 -8.77
N ARG A 60 32.77 0.91 -9.09
CA ARG A 60 31.97 1.77 -8.20
C ARG A 60 30.63 1.10 -7.83
N ARG A 61 29.89 0.62 -8.83
CA ARG A 61 28.61 -0.08 -8.62
C ARG A 61 28.80 -1.33 -7.76
N GLN A 62 29.83 -2.13 -8.04
CA GLN A 62 30.13 -3.34 -7.28
C GLN A 62 30.42 -3.02 -5.81
N ASN A 63 31.28 -2.04 -5.55
CA ASN A 63 31.62 -1.60 -4.18
C ASN A 63 30.37 -1.10 -3.43
N ALA A 64 29.51 -0.33 -4.10
CA ALA A 64 28.27 0.14 -3.50
C ALA A 64 27.28 -1.00 -3.19
N LEU A 65 27.14 -2.00 -4.09
CA LEU A 65 26.31 -3.18 -3.84
C LEU A 65 26.84 -4.03 -2.67
N GLU A 66 28.15 -4.19 -2.57
CA GLU A 66 28.78 -4.89 -1.43
C GLU A 66 28.57 -4.14 -0.11
N GLU A 67 28.64 -2.81 -0.13
CA GLU A 67 28.34 -1.97 1.03
C GLU A 67 26.88 -2.11 1.47
N ILE A 68 25.92 -2.15 0.54
CA ILE A 68 24.50 -2.38 0.84
C ILE A 68 24.29 -3.78 1.42
N LYS A 69 24.87 -4.82 0.79
CA LYS A 69 24.81 -6.22 1.26
C LYS A 69 25.34 -6.37 2.68
N ARG A 70 26.48 -5.73 3.00
CA ARG A 70 27.03 -5.72 4.36
C ARG A 70 26.07 -5.02 5.34
N THR A 71 25.53 -3.86 4.96
CA THR A 71 24.59 -3.11 5.81
C THR A 71 23.32 -3.89 6.12
N GLU A 72 22.81 -4.68 5.16
CA GLU A 72 21.68 -5.59 5.37
C GLU A 72 22.01 -6.71 6.36
N GLN A 73 23.16 -7.36 6.17
CA GLN A 73 23.63 -8.42 7.06
C GLN A 73 23.81 -7.89 8.50
N ASP A 74 24.39 -6.71 8.66
CA ASP A 74 24.57 -6.08 9.96
C ASP A 74 23.24 -5.76 10.64
N ARG A 75 22.24 -5.26 9.89
CA ARG A 75 20.89 -5.01 10.42
C ARG A 75 20.21 -6.30 10.87
N GLU A 76 20.31 -7.38 10.08
CA GLU A 76 19.73 -8.67 10.47
C GLU A 76 20.46 -9.33 11.64
N ALA A 77 21.78 -9.21 11.73
CA ALA A 77 22.55 -9.68 12.87
C ALA A 77 22.19 -8.91 14.15
N GLN A 78 21.99 -7.59 14.06
CA GLN A 78 21.53 -6.78 15.19
C GLN A 78 20.12 -7.17 15.65
N LYS A 79 19.21 -7.51 14.73
CA LYS A 79 17.87 -8.02 15.07
C LYS A 79 17.98 -9.36 15.79
N GLU A 80 18.79 -10.29 15.27
CA GLU A 80 19.00 -11.60 15.87
C GLU A 80 19.52 -11.46 17.31
N GLU A 81 20.49 -10.57 17.55
CA GLU A 81 21.04 -10.33 18.88
C GLU A 81 19.99 -9.74 19.84
N ARG A 82 19.17 -8.79 19.38
CA ARG A 82 18.05 -8.26 20.19
C ARG A 82 17.05 -9.35 20.55
N LEU A 83 16.72 -10.24 19.61
CA LEU A 83 15.79 -11.35 19.84
C LEU A 83 16.38 -12.37 20.83
N LYS A 84 17.68 -12.67 20.75
CA LYS A 84 18.39 -13.50 21.75
C LYS A 84 18.33 -12.88 23.14
N GLN A 85 18.56 -11.58 23.25
CA GLN A 85 18.45 -10.85 24.51
C GLN A 85 17.03 -10.90 25.07
N GLN A 86 16.01 -10.67 24.24
CA GLN A 86 14.61 -10.81 24.63
C GLN A 86 14.28 -12.23 25.12
N TYR A 87 14.75 -13.26 24.41
CA TYR A 87 14.57 -14.65 24.83
C TYR A 87 15.23 -14.94 26.17
N SER A 88 16.44 -14.44 26.40
CA SER A 88 17.16 -14.63 27.67
C SER A 88 16.40 -14.03 28.86
N GLY A 89 15.69 -12.92 28.63
CA GLY A 89 14.86 -12.22 29.61
C GLY A 89 13.50 -12.87 29.90
N LEU A 90 13.11 -13.92 29.17
CA LEU A 90 11.89 -14.68 29.47
C LEU A 90 12.03 -15.46 30.79
N SER A 91 10.91 -15.57 31.52
CA SER A 91 10.82 -16.46 32.68
C SER A 91 10.93 -17.94 32.27
N ASP A 92 11.23 -18.83 33.22
CA ASP A 92 11.32 -20.27 32.94
C ASP A 92 10.00 -20.84 32.41
N GLU A 93 8.86 -20.40 32.96
CA GLU A 93 7.53 -20.77 32.48
C GLU A 93 7.28 -20.30 31.04
N GLN A 94 7.73 -19.09 30.69
CA GLN A 94 7.64 -18.55 29.34
C GLN A 94 8.56 -19.31 28.36
N LYS A 95 9.77 -19.67 28.79
CA LYS A 95 10.73 -20.46 27.99
C LYS A 95 10.18 -21.85 27.66
N VAL A 96 9.43 -22.47 28.57
CA VAL A 96 8.75 -23.75 28.32
C VAL A 96 7.65 -23.62 27.25
N LYS A 97 6.90 -22.51 27.24
CA LYS A 97 5.83 -22.24 26.27
C LYS A 97 6.34 -21.70 24.91
N PHE A 98 7.59 -21.21 24.84
CA PHE A 98 8.14 -20.57 23.65
C PHE A 98 8.22 -21.45 22.40
N PRO A 99 8.60 -22.75 22.46
CA PRO A 99 8.61 -23.62 21.28
C PRO A 99 7.24 -23.79 20.63
N ASP A 100 6.17 -23.81 21.42
CA ASP A 100 4.81 -23.89 20.88
C ASP A 100 4.38 -22.54 20.29
N ALA A 101 4.80 -21.42 20.88
CA ALA A 101 4.63 -20.10 20.26
C ALA A 101 5.37 -19.98 18.92
N GLN A 102 6.54 -20.61 18.77
CA GLN A 102 7.27 -20.70 17.50
C GLN A 102 6.53 -21.50 16.43
N LYS A 103 5.88 -22.60 16.81
CA LYS A 103 5.05 -23.39 15.89
C LYS A 103 3.86 -22.57 15.41
N ASP A 104 3.20 -21.86 16.31
CA ASP A 104 2.07 -20.99 15.98
C ASP A 104 2.51 -19.82 15.09
N ALA A 105 3.63 -19.17 15.40
CA ALA A 105 4.21 -18.13 14.55
C ALA A 105 4.52 -18.65 13.14
N THR A 106 5.11 -19.85 13.03
CA THR A 106 5.39 -20.49 11.74
C THR A 106 4.10 -20.81 10.98
N LYS A 107 3.06 -21.27 11.68
CA LYS A 107 1.73 -21.53 11.09
C LYS A 107 1.11 -20.24 10.55
N ILE A 108 1.16 -19.16 11.33
CA ILE A 108 0.70 -17.83 10.93
C ILE A 108 1.42 -17.34 9.66
N LEU A 109 2.75 -17.47 9.61
CA LEU A 109 3.52 -17.13 8.41
C LEU A 109 3.17 -18.02 7.22
N THR A 110 2.92 -19.31 7.47
CA THR A 110 2.50 -20.25 6.42
C THR A 110 1.14 -19.87 5.85
N GLU A 111 0.17 -19.54 6.70
CA GLU A 111 -1.15 -19.04 6.27
C GLU A 111 -1.01 -17.75 5.45
N CYS A 112 -0.08 -16.88 5.85
CA CYS A 112 0.22 -15.66 5.12
C CYS A 112 0.82 -15.92 3.73
N ILE A 113 1.82 -16.80 3.63
CA ILE A 113 2.42 -17.24 2.36
C ILE A 113 1.37 -17.89 1.47
N GLN A 114 0.41 -18.61 2.05
CA GLN A 114 -0.69 -19.26 1.33
C GLN A 114 -1.80 -18.29 0.92
N GLY A 115 -1.72 -17.02 1.30
CA GLY A 115 -2.76 -16.02 1.03
C GLY A 115 -4.02 -16.16 1.89
N LYS A 116 -4.01 -17.02 2.92
CA LYS A 116 -5.12 -17.19 3.88
C LYS A 116 -5.16 -16.11 4.95
N LYS A 117 -4.07 -15.34 5.10
CA LYS A 117 -3.94 -14.23 6.03
C LYS A 117 -3.17 -13.11 5.34
N GLU A 118 -3.56 -11.85 5.51
CA GLU A 118 -2.83 -10.78 4.85
C GLU A 118 -1.48 -10.54 5.55
N ILE A 119 -0.46 -10.16 4.76
CA ILE A 119 0.88 -9.81 5.27
C ILE A 119 0.78 -8.65 6.29
N ASN A 120 -0.18 -7.75 6.07
CA ASN A 120 -0.46 -6.60 6.94
C ASN A 120 -1.00 -7.02 8.33
N ASP A 121 -1.56 -8.23 8.46
CA ASP A 121 -2.09 -8.74 9.74
C ASP A 121 -1.00 -9.28 10.67
N LEU A 122 0.25 -9.41 10.19
CA LEU A 122 1.37 -9.96 10.95
C LEU A 122 1.97 -8.94 11.94
N SER A 123 1.99 -7.66 11.56
CA SER A 123 2.31 -6.50 12.39
C SER A 123 2.29 -5.24 11.53
N ASN A 124 1.88 -4.09 12.09
CA ASN A 124 1.93 -2.79 11.40
C ASN A 124 3.34 -2.35 10.95
N ASP A 125 4.41 -3.02 11.38
CA ASP A 125 5.80 -2.61 11.19
C ASP A 125 6.69 -3.76 10.64
N LEU A 126 6.32 -4.36 9.51
CA LEU A 126 7.26 -5.24 8.79
C LEU A 126 8.43 -4.41 8.25
N SER A 127 9.66 -4.88 8.44
CA SER A 127 10.82 -4.23 7.80
C SER A 127 10.81 -4.45 6.28
N PRO A 128 11.51 -3.61 5.49
CA PRO A 128 11.65 -3.81 4.05
C PRO A 128 12.14 -5.21 3.68
N GLU A 129 13.09 -5.75 4.44
CA GLU A 129 13.63 -7.11 4.29
C GLU A 129 12.57 -8.18 4.56
N GLU A 130 11.83 -8.05 5.67
CA GLU A 130 10.77 -9.00 6.06
C GLU A 130 9.66 -9.04 5.00
N SER A 131 9.21 -7.87 4.55
CA SER A 131 8.19 -7.74 3.51
C SER A 131 8.66 -8.35 2.18
N PHE A 132 9.90 -8.07 1.77
CA PHE A 132 10.48 -8.61 0.54
C PHE A 132 10.59 -10.14 0.57
N VAL A 133 11.10 -10.72 1.66
CA VAL A 133 11.23 -12.17 1.80
C VAL A 133 9.86 -12.86 1.83
N LEU A 134 8.87 -12.30 2.53
CA LEU A 134 7.50 -12.84 2.53
C LEU A 134 6.86 -12.79 1.14
N GLN A 135 7.02 -11.67 0.42
CA GLN A 135 6.50 -11.54 -0.93
C GLN A 135 7.14 -12.56 -1.88
N LYS A 136 8.45 -12.78 -1.78
CA LYS A 136 9.19 -13.80 -2.54
C LYS A 136 8.68 -15.20 -2.25
N LEU A 137 8.43 -15.54 -0.99
CA LEU A 137 7.87 -16.84 -0.59
C LEU A 137 6.44 -17.01 -1.10
N LYS A 138 5.61 -15.97 -1.02
CA LYS A 138 4.25 -15.96 -1.54
C LYS A 138 4.23 -16.21 -3.06
N THR A 139 5.02 -15.47 -3.83
CA THR A 139 5.15 -15.69 -5.27
C THR A 139 5.67 -17.10 -5.60
N SER A 140 6.62 -17.61 -4.82
CA SER A 140 7.12 -18.98 -4.98
C SER A 140 6.05 -20.04 -4.71
N TYR A 141 5.23 -19.84 -3.66
CA TYR A 141 4.10 -20.70 -3.34
C TYR A 141 3.05 -20.68 -4.45
N GLU A 142 2.65 -19.50 -4.91
CA GLU A 142 1.67 -19.33 -6.00
C GLU A 142 2.14 -20.03 -7.28
N ASN A 143 3.39 -19.83 -7.67
CA ASN A 143 3.96 -20.48 -8.85
C ASN A 143 4.03 -22.00 -8.68
N PHE A 144 4.47 -22.50 -7.52
CA PHE A 144 4.50 -23.93 -7.26
C PHE A 144 3.11 -24.57 -7.33
N LYS A 145 2.09 -23.89 -6.78
CA LYS A 145 0.71 -24.39 -6.75
C LYS A 145 0.01 -24.38 -8.10
N LYS A 146 0.41 -23.50 -9.03
CA LYS A 146 -0.05 -23.56 -10.44
C LYS A 146 0.30 -24.90 -11.07
N ASP A 147 1.53 -25.37 -10.86
CA ASP A 147 2.03 -26.61 -11.48
C ASP A 147 1.78 -27.86 -10.62
N ASN A 148 1.53 -27.69 -9.31
CA ASN A 148 1.40 -28.77 -8.34
C ASN A 148 0.30 -28.48 -7.29
N PRO A 149 -0.99 -28.47 -7.67
CA PRO A 149 -2.08 -28.07 -6.79
C PRO A 149 -2.15 -28.88 -5.49
N ASP A 150 -1.96 -30.21 -5.59
CA ASP A 150 -2.13 -31.13 -4.47
C ASP A 150 -0.84 -31.45 -3.69
N LYS A 151 0.33 -30.98 -4.16
CA LYS A 151 1.60 -31.30 -3.48
C LYS A 151 1.86 -30.34 -2.32
N PRO A 152 2.49 -30.80 -1.24
CA PRO A 152 2.95 -29.91 -0.19
C PRO A 152 4.01 -28.95 -0.75
N PHE A 153 3.87 -27.67 -0.44
CA PHE A 153 4.88 -26.68 -0.75
C PHE A 153 5.98 -26.75 0.29
N SER A 154 7.21 -26.91 -0.17
CA SER A 154 8.42 -26.73 0.64
C SER A 154 9.29 -25.71 -0.06
N PHE A 155 9.78 -24.73 0.69
CA PHE A 155 10.76 -23.77 0.20
C PHE A 155 12.12 -24.06 0.81
N ASP A 156 13.16 -23.84 0.04
CA ASP A 156 14.52 -23.74 0.53
C ASP A 156 15.06 -22.36 0.15
N PHE A 157 15.71 -21.70 1.10
CA PHE A 157 16.24 -20.37 0.86
C PHE A 157 17.55 -20.49 0.09
N ALA A 158 17.52 -20.09 -1.18
CA ALA A 158 18.71 -20.06 -2.03
C ALA A 158 19.81 -19.12 -1.48
N LYS A 159 19.43 -18.11 -0.69
CA LYS A 159 20.34 -17.13 -0.08
C LYS A 159 20.27 -17.19 1.44
N ASN A 160 21.44 -17.16 2.09
CA ASN A 160 21.54 -17.21 3.56
C ASN A 160 20.84 -16.03 4.27
N ILE A 161 20.78 -14.86 3.63
CA ILE A 161 20.15 -13.67 4.22
C ILE A 161 18.62 -13.83 4.33
N ASP A 162 17.95 -14.35 3.30
CA ASP A 162 16.50 -14.60 3.32
C ASP A 162 16.11 -15.55 4.46
N LYS A 163 16.94 -16.58 4.68
CA LYS A 163 16.77 -17.52 5.79
C LYS A 163 16.88 -16.82 7.14
N SER A 164 17.86 -15.92 7.30
CA SER A 164 18.05 -15.15 8.52
C SER A 164 16.85 -14.25 8.80
N VAL A 165 16.41 -13.49 7.79
CA VAL A 165 15.24 -12.61 7.87
C VAL A 165 13.99 -13.39 8.26
N TYR A 166 13.73 -14.54 7.60
CA TYR A 166 12.59 -15.38 7.92
C TYR A 166 12.63 -15.92 9.35
N ASN A 167 13.79 -16.40 9.81
CA ASN A 167 13.94 -16.91 11.17
C ASN A 167 13.77 -15.81 12.22
N ASN A 168 14.31 -14.61 11.96
CA ASN A 168 14.13 -13.44 12.81
C ASN A 168 12.64 -13.07 12.92
N LEU A 169 11.92 -13.10 11.80
CA LEU A 169 10.49 -12.85 11.77
C LEU A 169 9.69 -13.90 12.56
N VAL A 170 10.00 -15.18 12.39
CA VAL A 170 9.40 -16.27 13.18
C VAL A 170 9.61 -16.01 14.68
N GLN A 171 10.84 -15.72 15.10
CA GLN A 171 11.15 -15.46 16.51
C GLN A 171 10.40 -14.22 17.02
N ARG A 172 10.40 -13.13 16.27
CA ARG A 172 9.67 -11.90 16.62
C ARG A 172 8.19 -12.18 16.85
N LEU A 173 7.54 -12.87 15.92
CA LEU A 173 6.13 -13.25 16.03
C LEU A 173 5.86 -14.22 17.18
N SER A 174 6.83 -15.07 17.53
CA SER A 174 6.70 -15.99 18.67
C SER A 174 6.55 -15.23 19.98
N PHE A 175 7.26 -14.12 20.16
CA PHE A 175 7.08 -13.25 21.32
C PHE A 175 5.68 -12.64 21.36
N SER A 176 5.16 -12.15 20.22
CA SER A 176 3.80 -11.62 20.13
C SER A 176 2.74 -12.68 20.44
N VAL A 177 2.91 -13.90 19.92
CA VAL A 177 2.02 -15.04 20.23
C VAL A 177 2.06 -15.35 21.72
N LEU A 178 3.25 -15.40 22.32
CA LEU A 178 3.41 -15.70 23.74
C LEU A 178 2.78 -14.64 24.63
N GLU A 179 2.97 -13.36 24.31
CA GLU A 179 2.35 -12.24 25.03
C GLU A 179 0.82 -12.32 24.96
N ASN A 180 0.28 -12.61 23.78
CA ASN A 180 -1.16 -12.73 23.58
C ASN A 180 -1.76 -13.91 24.32
N LYS A 181 -1.08 -15.06 24.34
CA LYS A 181 -1.49 -16.19 25.19
C LYS A 181 -1.49 -15.81 26.66
N GLY A 182 -0.48 -15.07 27.14
CA GLY A 182 -0.44 -14.56 28.51
C GLY A 182 -1.65 -13.66 28.83
N LYS A 183 -1.97 -12.72 27.95
CA LYS A 183 -3.15 -11.84 28.11
C LYS A 183 -4.46 -12.64 28.16
N ILE A 184 -4.60 -13.68 27.33
CA ILE A 184 -5.77 -14.56 27.33
C ILE A 184 -5.85 -15.33 28.65
N ASP A 185 -4.76 -15.99 29.07
CA ASP A 185 -4.67 -16.74 30.33
C ASP A 185 -5.06 -15.84 31.54
N ASP A 186 -4.58 -14.59 31.57
CA ASP A 186 -4.87 -13.64 32.65
C ASP A 186 -6.33 -13.16 32.62
N GLN A 187 -6.89 -12.92 31.43
CA GLN A 187 -8.30 -12.56 31.27
C GLN A 187 -9.23 -13.71 31.64
N GLU A 188 -8.86 -14.96 31.34
CA GLU A 188 -9.61 -16.15 31.76
C GLU A 188 -9.62 -16.29 33.28
N LYS A 189 -8.47 -16.12 33.96
CA LYS A 189 -8.40 -16.09 35.42
C LYS A 189 -9.24 -14.97 36.01
N ALA A 190 -9.17 -13.77 35.44
CA ALA A 190 -9.98 -12.63 35.88
C ALA A 190 -11.49 -12.90 35.71
N ASN A 191 -11.88 -13.58 34.63
CA ASN A 191 -13.26 -13.97 34.38
C ASN A 191 -13.75 -15.08 35.33
N ALA A 192 -12.89 -16.01 35.73
CA ALA A 192 -13.21 -17.01 36.75
C ALA A 192 -13.50 -16.34 38.11
N ILE A 193 -12.66 -15.37 38.53
CA ILE A 193 -12.88 -14.59 39.76
C ILE A 193 -14.19 -13.78 39.67
N ARG A 194 -14.49 -13.18 38.51
CA ARG A 194 -15.75 -12.46 38.31
C ARG A 194 -16.97 -13.37 38.47
N GLU A 195 -16.91 -14.57 37.93
CA GLU A 195 -17.98 -15.56 38.06
C GLU A 195 -18.20 -15.96 39.52
N GLU A 196 -17.13 -16.20 40.29
CA GLU A 196 -17.21 -16.46 41.74
C GLU A 196 -17.82 -15.29 42.52
N LEU A 197 -17.61 -14.05 42.06
CA LEU A 197 -18.17 -12.83 42.66
C LEU A 197 -19.56 -12.45 42.12
N GLY A 198 -20.15 -13.25 41.22
CA GLY A 198 -21.45 -12.95 40.59
C GLY A 198 -21.42 -11.78 39.60
N ILE A 199 -20.24 -11.40 39.11
CA ILE A 199 -20.02 -10.33 38.13
C ILE A 199 -20.02 -10.94 36.72
N PRO A 200 -20.69 -10.33 35.72
CA PRO A 200 -20.65 -10.81 34.34
C PRO A 200 -19.24 -10.90 33.75
N LYS A 201 -18.96 -11.98 33.01
CA LYS A 201 -17.68 -12.17 32.29
C LYS A 201 -17.49 -11.10 31.23
N GLN A 202 -16.25 -10.64 31.05
CA GLN A 202 -15.90 -9.81 29.91
C GLN A 202 -15.46 -10.69 28.75
N LYS A 203 -15.82 -10.28 27.52
CA LYS A 203 -15.32 -10.95 26.30
C LYS A 203 -13.80 -10.93 26.28
N ILE A 204 -13.19 -12.07 25.97
CA ILE A 204 -11.76 -12.18 25.73
C ILE A 204 -11.50 -11.61 24.34
N GLN A 205 -10.87 -10.43 24.29
CA GLN A 205 -10.46 -9.81 23.04
C GLN A 205 -8.98 -10.19 22.84
N GLY A 206 -8.75 -11.29 22.12
CA GLY A 206 -7.39 -11.64 21.68
C GLY A 206 -6.99 -10.76 20.50
N ASP A 207 -5.70 -10.38 20.43
CA ASP A 207 -5.12 -9.85 19.19
C ASP A 207 -5.31 -10.89 18.07
N SER A 208 -5.57 -10.42 16.83
CA SER A 208 -5.98 -11.22 15.66
C SER A 208 -4.99 -12.31 15.20
N LEU A 209 -3.89 -12.50 15.93
CA LEU A 209 -2.86 -13.47 15.63
C LEU A 209 -3.26 -14.92 15.92
N THR A 210 -4.20 -15.19 16.85
CA THR A 210 -4.50 -16.58 17.30
C THR A 210 -5.96 -17.03 17.23
N THR A 211 -6.90 -16.16 16.88
CA THR A 211 -8.33 -16.51 16.80
C THR A 211 -8.79 -16.73 15.35
N PRO A 212 -9.47 -17.85 15.02
CA PRO A 212 -10.15 -17.99 13.74
C PRO A 212 -11.22 -16.92 13.60
N GLU A 213 -11.32 -16.34 12.41
CA GLU A 213 -12.18 -15.21 12.03
C GLU A 213 -13.52 -15.14 12.76
N GLN A 214 -13.69 -14.07 13.54
CA GLN A 214 -14.99 -13.43 13.73
C GLN A 214 -14.80 -11.92 13.59
N ASN A 215 -15.31 -11.37 12.50
CA ASN A 215 -15.50 -9.94 12.20
C ASN A 215 -14.49 -9.01 12.89
N SER A 216 -13.36 -8.78 12.23
CA SER A 216 -12.44 -7.69 12.59
C SER A 216 -13.13 -6.35 12.32
N GLN A 217 -13.87 -5.83 13.31
CA GLN A 217 -14.09 -4.39 13.39
C GLN A 217 -12.70 -3.75 13.54
N GLN A 218 -12.23 -3.05 12.49
CA GLN A 218 -11.08 -2.15 12.63
C GLN A 218 -11.41 -1.18 13.78
N ASN A 219 -10.70 -1.31 14.89
CA ASN A 219 -10.98 -0.56 16.10
C ASN A 219 -10.32 0.81 15.96
N TYR A 220 -11.04 1.78 15.39
CA TYR A 220 -10.57 3.16 15.31
C TYR A 220 -10.60 3.79 16.70
N GLY A 221 -9.51 3.63 17.45
CA GLY A 221 -9.35 4.26 18.76
C GLY A 221 -9.71 5.75 18.71
N GLY A 222 -10.70 6.15 19.51
CA GLY A 222 -11.17 7.54 19.61
C GLY A 222 -12.41 7.90 18.76
N LEU A 223 -12.92 7.00 17.93
CA LEU A 223 -14.22 7.17 17.26
C LEU A 223 -15.37 6.65 18.13
N LYS A 224 -16.52 7.33 18.07
CA LYS A 224 -17.76 6.97 18.75
C LYS A 224 -18.81 6.56 17.72
N ASP A 225 -19.81 5.76 18.13
CA ASP A 225 -20.88 5.31 17.22
C ASP A 225 -21.52 6.44 16.42
N LYS A 226 -21.79 7.57 17.07
CA LYS A 226 -22.36 8.76 16.43
C LYS A 226 -21.52 9.31 15.27
N ASP A 227 -20.21 9.06 15.27
CA ASP A 227 -19.32 9.56 14.23
C ASP A 227 -19.57 8.87 12.88
N PHE A 228 -20.16 7.68 12.89
CA PHE A 228 -20.56 6.94 11.69
C PHE A 228 -21.96 7.31 11.19
N GLU A 229 -22.76 7.98 12.03
CA GLU A 229 -24.16 8.35 11.73
C GLU A 229 -24.30 9.79 11.25
N GLU A 230 -23.41 10.68 11.70
CA GLU A 230 -23.44 12.09 11.33
C GLU A 230 -22.76 12.32 9.97
N PHE A 231 -23.55 12.53 8.92
CA PHE A 231 -23.07 12.89 7.59
C PHE A 231 -23.08 14.40 7.35
N LYS A 232 -22.00 14.90 6.76
CA LYS A 232 -21.93 16.25 6.20
C LYS A 232 -22.06 16.18 4.69
N VAL A 233 -22.88 17.07 4.15
CA VAL A 233 -23.07 17.24 2.71
C VAL A 233 -22.28 18.45 2.22
N LYS A 234 -21.67 18.29 1.05
CA LYS A 234 -21.19 19.37 0.20
C LYS A 234 -21.77 19.16 -1.19
N ASN A 235 -21.89 20.22 -1.96
CA ASN A 235 -22.27 20.13 -3.36
C ASN A 235 -21.46 21.11 -4.19
N GLY A 236 -21.52 20.93 -5.49
CA GLY A 236 -20.89 21.81 -6.45
C GLY A 236 -21.40 21.56 -7.85
N GLU A 237 -20.91 22.38 -8.77
CA GLU A 237 -21.17 22.32 -10.19
C GLU A 237 -19.82 22.36 -10.91
N THR A 238 -19.64 21.52 -11.92
CA THR A 238 -18.45 21.55 -12.79
C THR A 238 -18.62 22.62 -13.88
N ASP A 239 -17.52 23.02 -14.53
CA ASP A 239 -17.55 23.99 -15.64
C ASP A 239 -18.40 23.55 -16.86
N ILE A 240 -18.66 22.24 -16.98
CA ILE A 240 -19.53 21.69 -18.02
C ILE A 240 -21.01 21.65 -17.62
N GLY A 241 -21.37 22.04 -16.39
CA GLY A 241 -22.73 22.09 -15.83
C GLY A 241 -23.19 20.84 -15.05
N VAL A 242 -22.27 19.91 -14.72
CA VAL A 242 -22.58 18.70 -13.95
C VAL A 242 -22.68 19.05 -12.47
N PHE A 243 -23.83 18.79 -11.86
CA PHE A 243 -24.05 18.98 -10.43
C PHE A 243 -23.72 17.71 -9.65
N TRP A 244 -23.09 17.85 -8.49
CA TRP A 244 -22.71 16.73 -7.66
C TRP A 244 -22.93 17.02 -6.17
N TYR A 245 -23.19 15.95 -5.41
CA TYR A 245 -23.12 15.94 -3.96
C TYR A 245 -21.94 15.09 -3.48
N GLU A 246 -21.31 15.51 -2.39
CA GLU A 246 -20.35 14.74 -1.62
C GLU A 246 -20.92 14.59 -0.21
N TYR A 247 -21.01 13.36 0.27
CA TYR A 247 -21.39 13.03 1.63
C TYR A 247 -20.21 12.37 2.31
N GLY A 248 -19.90 12.77 3.54
CA GLY A 248 -18.91 12.10 4.36
C GLY A 248 -19.33 12.05 5.81
N ASN A 249 -19.17 10.91 6.46
CA ASN A 249 -19.45 10.80 7.89
C ASN A 249 -18.33 11.44 8.73
N ALA A 250 -18.66 11.80 9.97
CA ALA A 250 -17.71 12.42 10.88
C ALA A 250 -16.49 11.54 11.18
N ALA A 251 -16.64 10.21 11.12
CA ALA A 251 -15.55 9.24 11.21
C ALA A 251 -14.51 9.42 10.09
N ALA A 252 -14.95 9.44 8.82
CA ALA A 252 -14.06 9.66 7.67
C ALA A 252 -13.36 11.01 7.76
N LYS A 253 -14.08 12.05 8.21
CA LYS A 253 -13.50 13.38 8.42
C LYS A 253 -12.35 13.34 9.45
N LYS A 254 -12.55 12.72 10.62
CA LYS A 254 -11.53 12.62 11.66
C LYS A 254 -10.32 11.82 11.20
N LEU A 255 -10.54 10.71 10.48
CA LEU A 255 -9.45 9.91 9.94
C LEU A 255 -8.65 10.70 8.92
N LYS A 256 -9.31 11.49 8.07
CA LYS A 256 -8.64 12.40 7.14
C LYS A 256 -7.77 13.43 7.86
N GLU A 257 -8.31 14.08 8.90
CA GLU A 257 -7.58 15.08 9.68
C GLU A 257 -6.39 14.47 10.43
N SER A 258 -6.46 13.19 10.80
CA SER A 258 -5.36 12.45 11.41
C SER A 258 -4.33 11.86 10.43
N GLY A 259 -4.54 12.01 9.11
CA GLY A 259 -3.68 11.41 8.08
C GLY A 259 -3.86 9.91 7.87
N LYS A 260 -4.83 9.28 8.54
CA LYS A 260 -5.16 7.85 8.40
C LYS A 260 -6.08 7.53 7.24
N LEU A 261 -6.67 8.56 6.61
CA LEU A 261 -7.46 8.45 5.39
C LEU A 261 -6.95 9.44 4.35
N GLU A 262 -6.66 8.96 3.15
CA GLU A 262 -6.29 9.77 2.00
C GLU A 262 -7.35 9.63 0.91
N TRP A 263 -7.92 10.76 0.45
CA TRP A 263 -8.88 10.73 -0.66
C TRP A 263 -8.21 10.24 -1.93
N GLY A 264 -8.82 9.28 -2.62
CA GLY A 264 -8.23 8.73 -3.84
C GLY A 264 -7.57 7.38 -3.65
N LYS A 265 -7.23 7.02 -2.42
CA LYS A 265 -6.47 5.79 -2.18
C LYS A 265 -7.32 4.53 -2.32
N GLU A 266 -8.46 4.45 -1.63
CA GLU A 266 -9.32 3.26 -1.66
C GLU A 266 -10.73 3.65 -2.11
N ARG A 267 -11.15 3.17 -3.29
CA ARG A 267 -12.40 3.58 -3.93
C ARG A 267 -13.19 2.43 -4.52
N ILE A 268 -14.50 2.61 -4.55
CA ILE A 268 -15.42 1.79 -5.35
C ILE A 268 -16.20 2.75 -6.25
N TYR A 269 -16.13 2.52 -7.55
CA TYR A 269 -16.99 3.19 -8.52
C TYR A 269 -18.23 2.37 -8.74
N PHE A 270 -19.37 3.03 -8.86
CA PHE A 270 -20.62 2.37 -9.18
C PHE A 270 -21.11 2.86 -10.52
N ASP A 271 -21.34 1.91 -11.40
CA ASP A 271 -21.81 2.17 -12.73
C ASP A 271 -23.29 1.84 -12.80
N ILE A 272 -24.07 2.78 -12.28
CA ILE A 272 -25.51 2.64 -12.11
C ILE A 272 -26.26 3.68 -12.95
N PRO A 273 -27.51 3.35 -13.34
CA PRO A 273 -28.42 4.29 -13.99
C PRO A 273 -28.60 5.52 -13.11
N LEU A 274 -28.76 6.68 -13.75
CA LEU A 274 -28.93 7.95 -13.03
C LEU A 274 -30.15 7.88 -12.09
N GLU A 275 -31.25 7.29 -12.53
CA GLU A 275 -32.47 7.10 -11.72
C GLU A 275 -32.25 6.32 -10.41
N ASN A 276 -31.21 5.49 -10.32
CA ASN A 276 -30.92 4.66 -9.15
C ASN A 276 -29.89 5.31 -8.18
N MET A 277 -29.43 6.54 -8.46
CA MET A 277 -28.41 7.21 -7.65
C MET A 277 -28.86 7.46 -6.21
N GLU A 278 -30.11 7.89 -6.03
CA GLU A 278 -30.65 8.17 -4.70
C GLU A 278 -30.84 6.88 -3.88
N GLU A 279 -31.25 5.79 -4.53
CA GLU A 279 -31.38 4.48 -3.87
C GLU A 279 -30.00 3.98 -3.39
N LEU A 280 -28.97 4.06 -4.23
CA LEU A 280 -27.61 3.67 -3.83
C LEU A 280 -27.03 4.61 -2.76
N ARG A 281 -27.32 5.92 -2.82
CA ARG A 281 -26.95 6.89 -1.79
C ARG A 281 -27.52 6.49 -0.43
N ASP A 282 -28.79 6.13 -0.38
CA ASP A 282 -29.48 5.78 0.86
C ASP A 282 -28.99 4.46 1.43
N LEU A 283 -28.73 3.46 0.57
CA LEU A 283 -28.06 2.23 0.97
C LEU A 283 -26.66 2.49 1.53
N ALA A 284 -25.90 3.41 0.92
CA ALA A 284 -24.57 3.76 1.39
C ALA A 284 -24.59 4.40 2.79
N PHE A 285 -25.57 5.25 3.09
CA PHE A 285 -25.77 5.79 4.44
C PHE A 285 -26.08 4.69 5.45
N GLU A 286 -27.03 3.80 5.13
CA GLU A 286 -27.47 2.74 6.03
C GLU A 286 -26.33 1.79 6.36
N LEU A 287 -25.60 1.33 5.34
CA LEU A 287 -24.47 0.41 5.48
C LEU A 287 -23.32 1.02 6.26
N ALA A 288 -22.98 2.29 5.97
CA ALA A 288 -21.91 2.96 6.72
C ALA A 288 -22.23 3.07 8.21
N LYS A 289 -23.51 3.29 8.54
CA LYS A 289 -24.00 3.34 9.92
C LYS A 289 -24.04 1.96 10.59
N SER A 290 -24.53 0.92 9.90
CA SER A 290 -24.67 -0.43 10.48
C SER A 290 -23.30 -1.10 10.65
N GLU A 291 -22.44 -1.00 9.64
CA GLU A 291 -21.14 -1.65 9.60
C GLU A 291 -20.03 -0.82 10.26
N LYS A 292 -20.36 0.40 10.72
CA LYS A 292 -19.42 1.36 11.32
C LYS A 292 -18.22 1.62 10.40
N ILE A 293 -18.52 2.00 9.15
CA ILE A 293 -17.53 2.23 8.11
C ILE A 293 -17.28 3.73 7.95
N PRO A 294 -16.04 4.22 8.12
CA PRO A 294 -15.66 5.56 7.69
C PRO A 294 -15.74 5.65 6.17
N ILE A 295 -16.67 6.46 5.67
CA ILE A 295 -16.91 6.59 4.23
C ILE A 295 -17.09 8.07 3.85
N ALA A 296 -16.65 8.41 2.65
CA ALA A 296 -17.31 9.48 1.90
C ALA A 296 -17.56 9.08 0.47
N PHE A 297 -18.70 9.46 -0.06
CA PHE A 297 -19.08 9.16 -1.42
C PHE A 297 -19.57 10.41 -2.13
N LYS A 298 -19.38 10.42 -3.44
CA LYS A 298 -19.88 11.46 -4.34
C LYS A 298 -20.81 10.84 -5.36
N HIS A 299 -21.88 11.56 -5.68
CA HIS A 299 -22.75 11.18 -6.78
C HIS A 299 -23.28 12.42 -7.51
N LEU A 300 -23.74 12.22 -8.75
CA LEU A 300 -24.34 13.29 -9.55
C LEU A 300 -25.77 13.60 -9.08
N ASP A 301 -26.15 14.89 -9.14
CA ASP A 301 -27.53 15.33 -8.95
C ASP A 301 -28.27 15.24 -10.28
N VAL A 302 -29.08 14.20 -10.45
CA VAL A 302 -29.79 13.91 -11.69
C VAL A 302 -30.83 14.98 -12.03
N GLN A 303 -31.42 15.61 -11.00
CA GLN A 303 -32.45 16.64 -11.16
C GLN A 303 -31.88 18.01 -11.53
N LYS A 304 -30.58 18.23 -11.31
CA LYS A 304 -29.94 19.50 -11.68
C LYS A 304 -29.04 19.39 -12.90
N THR A 305 -28.55 18.18 -13.21
CA THR A 305 -27.65 17.92 -14.34
C THR A 305 -28.38 17.87 -15.70
N HIS A 306 -29.66 18.25 -15.78
CA HIS A 306 -30.58 18.10 -16.93
C HIS A 306 -30.12 18.66 -18.29
N GLN A 307 -29.04 19.41 -18.36
CA GLN A 307 -28.56 20.02 -19.62
C GLN A 307 -27.38 19.28 -20.28
N ILE A 308 -26.89 18.20 -19.67
CA ILE A 308 -25.71 17.48 -20.16
C ILE A 308 -26.13 16.07 -20.53
N ASP A 309 -25.79 15.70 -21.76
CA ASP A 309 -26.03 14.36 -22.27
C ASP A 309 -25.04 13.38 -21.63
N LEU A 310 -25.36 12.92 -20.41
CA LEU A 310 -24.66 11.85 -19.72
C LEU A 310 -25.07 10.49 -20.29
N LYS A 311 -24.88 10.34 -21.61
CA LYS A 311 -25.15 9.10 -22.32
C LYS A 311 -24.47 7.91 -21.63
N PRO A 312 -24.99 6.68 -21.78
CA PRO A 312 -24.31 5.48 -21.29
C PRO A 312 -22.82 5.42 -21.66
N GLU A 313 -22.47 5.87 -22.86
CA GLU A 313 -21.09 5.95 -23.36
C GLU A 313 -20.23 7.10 -22.79
N SER A 314 -20.77 7.96 -21.91
CA SER A 314 -19.97 8.98 -21.22
C SER A 314 -18.85 8.30 -20.41
N GLU A 315 -17.74 8.97 -20.12
CA GLU A 315 -16.72 8.50 -19.15
C GLU A 315 -16.89 9.13 -17.75
N THR A 316 -17.90 9.99 -17.61
CA THR A 316 -18.16 10.71 -16.36
C THR A 316 -18.51 9.73 -15.24
N THR A 317 -17.80 9.83 -14.12
CA THR A 317 -18.08 9.06 -12.91
C THR A 317 -19.40 9.51 -12.32
N ARG A 318 -20.37 8.59 -12.23
CA ARG A 318 -21.70 8.92 -11.72
C ARG A 318 -21.80 8.77 -10.20
N PHE A 319 -21.16 7.75 -9.64
CA PHE A 319 -21.09 7.52 -8.20
C PHE A 319 -19.72 6.93 -7.84
N VAL A 320 -19.10 7.45 -6.79
CA VAL A 320 -17.84 6.93 -6.23
C VAL A 320 -17.87 6.97 -4.72
N ALA A 321 -17.54 5.85 -4.07
CA ALA A 321 -17.32 5.75 -2.63
C ALA A 321 -15.83 5.69 -2.32
N ASN A 322 -15.40 6.35 -1.24
CA ASN A 322 -14.04 6.42 -0.73
C ASN A 322 -14.02 5.87 0.69
N PHE A 323 -12.97 5.12 1.02
CA PHE A 323 -12.82 4.41 2.28
C PHE A 323 -11.50 4.77 2.96
N ALA A 324 -11.41 4.51 4.28
CA ALA A 324 -10.17 4.71 5.01
C ALA A 324 -9.12 3.64 4.67
N SER A 325 -9.60 2.43 4.39
CA SER A 325 -8.78 1.24 4.17
C SER A 325 -9.41 0.33 3.11
N ILE A 326 -8.63 -0.64 2.64
CA ILE A 326 -9.11 -1.69 1.74
C ILE A 326 -10.12 -2.60 2.45
N GLU A 327 -9.94 -2.85 3.75
CA GLU A 327 -10.85 -3.68 4.55
C GLU A 327 -12.22 -3.01 4.68
N ASP A 328 -12.27 -1.69 4.85
CA ASP A 328 -13.52 -0.92 4.84
C ASP A 328 -14.25 -1.03 3.51
N ALA A 329 -13.51 -0.90 2.40
CA ALA A 329 -14.09 -1.02 1.06
C ALA A 329 -14.67 -2.42 0.84
N LYS A 330 -13.91 -3.47 1.19
CA LYS A 330 -14.36 -4.88 1.10
C LYS A 330 -15.60 -5.12 1.95
N ARG A 331 -15.58 -4.70 3.22
CA ARG A 331 -16.70 -4.86 4.16
C ARG A 331 -17.96 -4.14 3.68
N PHE A 332 -17.81 -2.90 3.20
CA PHE A 332 -18.91 -2.15 2.61
C PHE A 332 -19.53 -2.90 1.43
N TYR A 333 -18.68 -3.36 0.51
CA TYR A 333 -19.14 -4.03 -0.69
C TYR A 333 -19.81 -5.38 -0.41
N GLN A 334 -19.21 -6.20 0.47
CA GLN A 334 -19.80 -7.46 0.91
C GLN A 334 -21.17 -7.22 1.54
N ALA A 335 -21.30 -6.25 2.45
CA ALA A 335 -22.59 -5.93 3.07
C ALA A 335 -23.62 -5.43 2.03
N LEU A 336 -23.18 -4.65 1.04
CA LEU A 336 -24.01 -4.16 -0.04
C LEU A 336 -24.52 -5.28 -0.96
N GLN A 337 -23.68 -6.25 -1.32
CA GLN A 337 -24.05 -7.39 -2.18
C GLN A 337 -25.18 -8.26 -1.59
N HIS A 338 -25.31 -8.29 -0.25
CA HIS A 338 -26.37 -9.03 0.42
C HIS A 338 -27.71 -8.29 0.46
N ARG A 339 -27.77 -7.01 0.04
CA ARG A 339 -29.02 -6.21 0.00
C ARG A 339 -29.86 -6.55 -1.23
N GLU A 340 -31.15 -6.82 -1.02
CA GLU A 340 -32.08 -7.13 -2.11
C GLU A 340 -32.36 -5.93 -3.00
N GLU A 341 -32.27 -4.72 -2.44
CA GLU A 341 -32.36 -3.44 -3.13
C GLU A 341 -31.21 -3.32 -4.14
N TYR A 342 -29.97 -3.57 -3.70
CA TYR A 342 -28.79 -3.48 -4.55
C TYR A 342 -28.81 -4.51 -5.69
N LYS A 343 -29.29 -5.74 -5.44
CA LYS A 343 -29.41 -6.79 -6.47
C LYS A 343 -30.35 -6.43 -7.63
N ARG A 344 -31.27 -5.48 -7.43
CA ARG A 344 -32.20 -5.01 -8.48
C ARG A 344 -31.59 -3.93 -9.35
N ILE A 345 -30.59 -3.22 -8.84
CA ILE A 345 -29.85 -2.23 -9.59
C ILE A 345 -29.02 -2.98 -10.63
N LYS A 346 -29.22 -2.66 -11.90
CA LYS A 346 -28.42 -3.19 -13.01
C LYS A 346 -27.57 -2.09 -13.58
N SER A 347 -26.34 -2.42 -13.96
CA SER A 347 -25.53 -1.47 -14.69
C SER A 347 -26.16 -1.18 -16.06
N ASP A 348 -26.29 0.09 -16.41
CA ASP A 348 -26.67 0.56 -17.75
C ASP A 348 -25.45 0.86 -18.62
N ARG A 349 -24.26 0.64 -18.09
CA ARG A 349 -22.99 1.00 -18.69
C ARG A 349 -22.07 -0.20 -18.57
N ASN A 350 -21.70 -0.75 -19.71
CA ASN A 350 -20.69 -1.80 -19.75
C ASN A 350 -19.30 -1.16 -19.72
N LEU A 351 -19.04 -0.26 -18.77
CA LEU A 351 -17.72 0.32 -18.64
C LEU A 351 -16.82 -0.71 -18.00
N ASP A 352 -15.92 -1.25 -18.82
CA ASP A 352 -14.68 -1.73 -18.26
C ASP A 352 -13.73 -0.57 -18.09
N TYR A 353 -13.15 -0.48 -16.91
CA TYR A 353 -12.14 0.52 -16.66
C TYR A 353 -10.80 0.16 -17.35
N HIS A 354 -10.78 -0.91 -18.18
CA HIS A 354 -9.78 -1.20 -19.23
C HIS A 354 -10.20 -1.68 -20.65
N GLY A 355 -11.40 -2.21 -20.92
CA GLY A 355 -11.73 -2.97 -22.16
C GLY A 355 -12.28 -4.43 -22.04
N TYR A 356 -12.89 -4.85 -20.95
CA TYR A 356 -13.48 -6.16 -20.63
C TYR A 356 -14.76 -6.02 -19.78
N ASN A 357 -15.91 -6.23 -20.43
CA ASN A 357 -17.25 -6.22 -19.82
C ASN A 357 -17.26 -6.73 -18.37
N ILE A 358 -17.59 -5.86 -17.43
CA ILE A 358 -17.94 -6.25 -16.08
C ILE A 358 -19.46 -6.29 -16.01
N ASP A 359 -20.05 -7.47 -15.86
CA ASP A 359 -21.50 -7.64 -15.59
C ASP A 359 -21.90 -7.14 -14.18
N GLY A 360 -21.02 -6.39 -13.50
CA GLY A 360 -21.10 -5.99 -12.11
C GLY A 360 -21.32 -4.49 -11.95
N VAL A 361 -22.26 -4.13 -11.07
CA VAL A 361 -22.68 -2.76 -10.76
C VAL A 361 -21.55 -1.89 -10.16
N ALA A 362 -20.50 -2.49 -9.64
CA ALA A 362 -19.42 -1.80 -8.95
C ALA A 362 -18.04 -2.32 -9.36
N HIS A 363 -17.07 -1.41 -9.37
CA HIS A 363 -15.67 -1.70 -9.64
C HIS A 363 -14.79 -1.08 -8.56
N TYR A 364 -13.99 -1.91 -7.88
CA TYR A 364 -13.00 -1.45 -6.91
C TYR A 364 -11.72 -0.99 -7.61
N ALA A 365 -11.21 0.17 -7.20
CA ALA A 365 -9.93 0.68 -7.67
C ALA A 365 -9.15 1.31 -6.50
N SER A 366 -7.98 0.77 -6.21
CA SER A 366 -7.06 1.31 -5.21
C SER A 366 -6.17 2.41 -5.81
N GLY A 367 -6.71 3.63 -5.96
CA GLY A 367 -6.01 4.78 -6.57
C GLY A 367 -5.48 4.52 -7.97
N TYR A 368 -5.97 3.43 -8.57
CA TYR A 368 -5.44 2.82 -9.76
C TYR A 368 -5.91 3.61 -10.98
N ARG A 369 -7.17 4.03 -10.98
CA ARG A 369 -7.75 4.97 -11.95
C ARG A 369 -6.98 6.29 -11.99
N GLU A 370 -6.67 6.83 -10.83
CA GLU A 370 -6.02 8.13 -10.65
C GLU A 370 -4.53 8.10 -11.04
N LYS A 371 -3.91 6.92 -11.06
CA LYS A 371 -2.51 6.74 -11.47
C LYS A 371 -2.39 6.27 -12.93
N ARG A 372 -3.25 5.35 -13.37
CA ARG A 372 -3.13 4.73 -14.69
C ARG A 372 -3.63 5.62 -15.82
N GLU A 373 -4.74 6.33 -15.67
CA GLU A 373 -5.24 7.20 -16.74
C GLU A 373 -4.30 8.36 -17.07
N PRO A 374 -3.70 9.06 -16.09
CA PRO A 374 -2.68 10.05 -16.40
C PRO A 374 -1.48 9.44 -17.14
N LEU A 375 -1.02 8.25 -16.74
CA LEU A 375 0.09 7.56 -17.42
C LEU A 375 -0.30 7.18 -18.84
N LYS A 376 -1.47 6.57 -19.04
CA LYS A 376 -2.01 6.21 -20.36
C LYS A 376 -2.06 7.42 -21.28
N ARG A 377 -2.69 8.52 -20.82
CA ARG A 377 -2.78 9.77 -21.58
C ARG A 377 -1.39 10.29 -21.95
N ILE A 378 -0.44 10.32 -21.02
CA ILE A 378 0.93 10.76 -21.31
C ILE A 378 1.56 9.87 -22.39
N ILE A 379 1.43 8.55 -22.26
CA ILE A 379 2.00 7.58 -23.21
C ILE A 379 1.41 7.75 -24.61
N GLU A 380 0.08 7.92 -24.70
CA GLU A 380 -0.66 8.00 -25.97
C GLU A 380 -0.52 9.37 -26.65
N THR A 381 -0.37 10.46 -25.88
CA THR A 381 -0.37 11.83 -26.42
C THR A 381 1.01 12.46 -26.54
N ALA A 382 2.03 11.91 -25.89
CA ALA A 382 3.38 12.47 -25.96
C ALA A 382 3.99 12.29 -27.35
N GLN A 383 4.52 13.39 -27.89
CA GLN A 383 5.19 13.43 -29.18
C GLN A 383 6.70 13.62 -28.99
N LYS A 384 7.52 12.85 -29.70
CA LYS A 384 8.98 12.97 -29.66
C LYS A 384 9.42 14.24 -30.41
N ASN A 385 10.20 15.08 -29.74
CA ASN A 385 10.80 16.30 -30.29
C ASN A 385 12.15 15.98 -30.98
N SER A 386 12.70 16.98 -31.69
CA SER A 386 13.98 16.86 -32.41
C SER A 386 15.21 16.72 -31.52
N ASP A 387 15.11 17.06 -30.23
CA ASP A 387 16.17 16.96 -29.22
C ASP A 387 16.07 15.69 -28.36
N ASN A 388 15.30 14.70 -28.82
CA ASN A 388 14.97 13.45 -28.11
C ASN A 388 14.17 13.62 -26.80
N THR A 389 13.62 14.80 -26.52
CA THR A 389 12.61 14.96 -25.47
C THR A 389 11.20 14.59 -25.98
N TYR A 390 10.23 14.46 -25.09
CA TYR A 390 8.83 14.21 -25.41
C TYR A 390 7.96 15.34 -24.88
N SER A 391 7.00 15.80 -25.66
CA SER A 391 6.04 16.84 -25.24
C SER A 391 4.61 16.31 -25.27
N TYR A 392 3.84 16.58 -24.21
CA TYR A 392 2.41 16.28 -24.11
C TYR A 392 1.66 17.45 -23.47
N TYR A 393 0.32 17.49 -23.59
CA TYR A 393 -0.50 18.50 -22.92
C TYR A 393 -1.04 17.99 -21.58
N SER A 394 -1.17 18.90 -20.60
CA SER A 394 -1.84 18.63 -19.34
C SER A 394 -3.27 18.13 -19.56
N ALA A 395 -3.87 17.51 -18.53
CA ALA A 395 -5.19 16.87 -18.62
C ALA A 395 -6.31 17.82 -19.11
N ASP A 396 -6.19 19.10 -18.77
CA ASP A 396 -7.10 20.19 -19.15
C ASP A 396 -6.69 20.89 -20.46
N GLY A 397 -5.64 20.40 -21.13
CA GLY A 397 -5.09 20.98 -22.36
C GLY A 397 -4.38 22.33 -22.18
N SER A 398 -4.30 22.86 -20.96
CA SER A 398 -3.88 24.24 -20.70
C SER A 398 -2.38 24.46 -20.82
N LYS A 399 -1.57 23.41 -20.61
CA LYS A 399 -0.11 23.52 -20.54
C LYS A 399 0.57 22.39 -21.30
N GLN A 400 1.51 22.75 -22.17
CA GLN A 400 2.44 21.80 -22.75
C GLN A 400 3.55 21.49 -21.74
N ILE A 401 3.83 20.20 -21.53
CA ILE A 401 4.83 19.68 -20.61
C ILE A 401 5.85 18.90 -21.43
N THR A 402 7.13 19.22 -21.26
CA THR A 402 8.25 18.51 -21.90
C THR A 402 8.97 17.65 -20.88
N ILE A 403 9.22 16.40 -21.24
CA ILE A 403 9.85 15.37 -20.41
C ILE A 403 11.01 14.71 -21.18
N THR A 404 11.99 14.17 -20.48
CA THR A 404 13.10 13.45 -21.10
C THR A 404 12.67 12.07 -21.62
N GLU A 405 13.48 11.46 -22.48
CA GLU A 405 13.27 10.07 -22.95
C GLU A 405 13.26 9.06 -21.78
N GLU A 406 14.07 9.30 -20.75
CA GLU A 406 14.09 8.50 -19.52
C GLU A 406 12.77 8.64 -18.74
N GLN A 407 12.26 9.86 -18.59
CA GLN A 407 10.98 10.11 -17.92
C GLN A 407 9.81 9.47 -18.67
N TYR A 408 9.79 9.57 -20.01
CA TYR A 408 8.79 8.90 -20.83
C TYR A 408 8.87 7.37 -20.67
N SER A 409 10.08 6.80 -20.73
CA SER A 409 10.30 5.36 -20.53
C SER A 409 9.87 4.91 -19.13
N ASN A 410 10.10 5.72 -18.10
CA ASN A 410 9.63 5.46 -16.74
C ASN A 410 8.10 5.45 -16.65
N PHE A 411 7.40 6.37 -17.35
CA PHE A 411 5.94 6.35 -17.41
C PHE A 411 5.41 5.11 -18.12
N VAL A 412 6.03 4.71 -19.23
CA VAL A 412 5.69 3.46 -19.94
C VAL A 412 5.88 2.24 -19.03
N ASN A 413 7.02 2.17 -18.33
CA ASN A 413 7.31 1.07 -17.40
C ASN A 413 6.32 1.03 -16.23
N GLN A 414 6.00 2.18 -15.62
CA GLN A 414 4.98 2.27 -14.58
C GLN A 414 3.60 1.81 -15.07
N PHE A 415 3.21 2.19 -16.29
CA PHE A 415 1.94 1.76 -16.88
C PHE A 415 1.89 0.25 -17.13
N ASN A 416 2.99 -0.32 -17.64
CA ASN A 416 3.08 -1.74 -17.96
C ASN A 416 3.24 -2.64 -16.72
N THR A 417 3.77 -2.11 -15.62
CA THR A 417 3.96 -2.86 -14.35
C THR A 417 2.76 -2.77 -13.41
N MET A 418 1.81 -1.87 -13.68
CA MET A 418 0.55 -1.82 -12.95
C MET A 418 -0.27 -3.10 -13.26
N PRO A 419 -0.62 -3.90 -12.23
CA PRO A 419 -1.34 -5.15 -12.42
C PRO A 419 -2.74 -4.90 -13.00
N ASP A 420 -3.19 -5.82 -13.85
CA ASP A 420 -4.55 -5.79 -14.39
C ASP A 420 -5.59 -5.81 -13.24
N PRO A 421 -6.56 -4.89 -13.20
CA PRO A 421 -7.66 -4.87 -12.26
C PRO A 421 -8.49 -6.13 -12.29
N GLU A 422 -8.64 -6.81 -13.43
CA GLU A 422 -9.35 -8.09 -13.47
C GLU A 422 -8.55 -9.16 -12.70
N GLU A 423 -7.22 -9.20 -12.84
CA GLU A 423 -6.36 -10.07 -12.03
C GLU A 423 -6.36 -9.68 -10.55
N THR A 424 -6.33 -8.38 -10.25
CA THR A 424 -6.30 -7.88 -8.87
C THR A 424 -7.63 -8.18 -8.18
N TRP A 425 -8.75 -8.00 -8.87
CA TRP A 425 -10.11 -8.30 -8.43
C TRP A 425 -10.36 -9.80 -8.27
N LYS A 426 -9.92 -10.63 -9.23
CA LYS A 426 -9.98 -12.11 -9.13
C LYS A 426 -9.13 -12.64 -7.97
N LYS A 427 -7.98 -12.01 -7.68
CA LYS A 427 -7.12 -12.36 -6.54
C LYS A 427 -7.67 -11.89 -5.19
N THR A 428 -8.60 -10.93 -5.16
CA THR A 428 -9.16 -10.35 -3.92
C THR A 428 -10.59 -10.78 -3.60
N ASN A 429 -11.31 -11.42 -4.54
CA ASN A 429 -12.65 -12.00 -4.33
C ASN A 429 -12.67 -13.55 -4.33
N LEU A 430 -11.52 -14.18 -4.06
CA LEU A 430 -11.44 -15.62 -3.74
C LEU A 430 -11.31 -15.81 -2.24
#